data_AF-A0A496VHV4-F1
#
_entry.id   AF-A0A496VHV4-F1
#
_cell.length_a   1.000
_cell.length_b   1.000
_cell.length_c   1.000
_cell.angle_alpha   90.00
_cell.angle_beta   90.00
_cell.angle_gamma   90.00
#
_symmetry.space_group_name_H-M   'P 1'
#
loop_
_entity.id
_entity.type
_entity.pdbx_description
1 polymer ?
#
loop_
_entity_poly.entity_id
_entity_poly.type
_entity_poly.pdbx_seq_one_letter_code
_entity_poly.pdbx_strand_id
1 'polypeptide(L)' 'MFVAKNPYYALVAEDGTFTIDGILPGNYMVKAWHGKLKKHPQLYVSIEAGKTIVVDFDYDK' A
#
# COMPACT_ATOMS: atom_id res chain seq x y z
N MET A 1 9.88 5.56 19.37
CA MET A 1 9.15 4.88 18.27
C MET A 1 9.45 5.68 17.00
N PHE A 2 10.31 5.17 16.12
CA PHE A 2 10.68 5.83 14.88
C PHE A 2 9.68 5.40 13.79
N VAL A 3 8.73 6.26 13.46
CA VAL A 3 7.97 6.13 12.21
C VAL A 3 8.80 6.85 11.17
N ALA A 4 9.52 6.10 10.33
CA ALA A 4 10.03 6.68 9.11
C ALA A 4 8.83 7.32 8.41
N LYS A 5 8.83 8.64 8.20
CA LYS A 5 7.81 9.31 7.40
C LYS A 5 7.94 8.75 6.00
N ASN A 6 7.21 7.67 5.70
CA ASN A 6 7.03 7.20 4.35
C ASN A 6 6.01 8.16 3.71
N PRO A 7 6.40 9.00 2.74
CA PRO A 7 5.46 9.93 2.10
C PRO A 7 4.39 9.18 1.29
N TYR A 8 4.63 7.92 0.95
CA TYR A 8 3.75 7.09 0.14
C TYR A 8 2.84 6.23 1.03
N TYR A 9 1.75 6.83 1.49
CA TYR A 9 0.69 6.13 2.21
C TYR A 9 -0.67 6.70 1.82
N ALA A 10 -1.71 5.89 1.99
CA ALA A 10 -3.08 6.31 1.87
C ALA A 10 -3.90 5.72 3.02
N LEU A 11 -4.95 6.44 3.41
CA LEU A 11 -6.02 5.87 4.22
C LEU A 11 -6.97 5.13 3.30
N VAL A 12 -7.41 3.96 3.75
CA VAL A 12 -8.42 3.18 3.04
C VAL A 12 -9.79 3.80 3.31
N ALA A 13 -10.57 4.01 2.25
CA ALA A 13 -11.93 4.52 2.34
C ALA A 13 -12.90 3.44 2.89
N GLU A 14 -14.12 3.84 3.24
CA GLU A 14 -15.14 2.92 3.79
C GLU A 14 -15.52 1.80 2.81
N ASP A 15 -15.37 2.04 1.51
CA ASP A 15 -15.60 1.06 0.44
C ASP A 15 -14.39 0.14 0.16
N GLY A 16 -13.29 0.30 0.91
CA GLY A 16 -12.07 -0.47 0.75
C GLY A 16 -11.09 0.08 -0.29
N THR A 17 -11.43 1.17 -0.98
CA THR A 17 -10.55 1.77 -2.01
C THR A 17 -9.43 2.61 -1.39
N PHE A 18 -8.32 2.70 -2.11
CA PHE A 18 -7.19 3.58 -1.76
C PHE A 18 -6.45 4.02 -3.03
N THR A 19 -5.76 5.15 -2.95
CA THR A 19 -4.93 5.65 -4.07
C THR A 19 -3.68 6.30 -3.49
N ILE A 20 -2.51 5.95 -4.03
CA ILE A 20 -1.24 6.56 -3.66
C ILE A 20 -0.61 7.09 -4.94
N ASP A 21 -0.55 8.42 -5.06
CA ASP A 21 -0.02 9.11 -6.23
C ASP A 21 1.44 9.54 -6.01
N GLY A 22 2.10 9.92 -7.12
CA GLY A 22 3.46 10.47 -7.09
C GLY A 22 4.53 9.43 -6.75
N ILE A 23 4.24 8.13 -6.91
CA ILE A 23 5.23 7.07 -6.73
C ILE A 23 6.25 7.13 -7.85
N LEU A 24 7.52 7.27 -7.49
CA LEU A 24 8.62 7.20 -8.45
C LEU A 24 8.75 5.77 -9.01
N PRO A 25 9.32 5.61 -10.22
CA PRO A 25 9.59 4.28 -10.75
C PRO A 25 10.54 3.49 -9.85
N GLY A 26 10.23 2.22 -9.61
CA GLY A 26 11.01 1.38 -8.71
C GLY A 26 10.27 0.15 -8.23
N ASN A 27 10.95 -0.64 -7.40
CA ASN A 27 10.36 -1.81 -6.75
C ASN A 27 9.95 -1.45 -5.33
N TYR A 28 8.70 -1.75 -4.98
CA TYR A 28 8.11 -1.39 -3.71
C TYR A 28 7.46 -2.61 -3.05
N MET A 29 7.48 -2.61 -1.72
CA MET A 29 6.65 -3.51 -0.92
C MET A 29 5.48 -2.69 -0.35
N VAL A 30 4.28 -3.01 -0.80
CA VAL A 30 3.05 -2.39 -0.30
C VAL A 30 2.51 -3.25 0.83
N LYS A 31 2.20 -2.63 1.96
CA LYS A 31 1.71 -3.31 3.16
C LYS A 31 0.38 -2.70 3.59
N ALA A 32 -0.65 -3.52 3.67
CA ALA A 32 -1.90 -3.11 4.29
C ALA A 32 -1.86 -3.38 5.80
N TRP A 33 -2.17 -2.37 6.60
CA TRP A 33 -2.16 -2.44 8.05
C TRP A 33 -3.49 -1.96 8.63
N HIS A 34 -3.99 -2.69 9.63
CA HIS A 34 -5.17 -2.33 10.40
C HIS A 34 -4.86 -2.50 11.88
N GLY A 35 -5.11 -1.47 12.70
CA GLY A 35 -4.64 -1.43 14.10
C GLY A 35 -5.17 -2.51 15.03
N LYS A 36 -6.29 -3.15 14.66
CA LYS A 36 -6.86 -4.29 15.41
C LYS A 36 -6.48 -5.66 14.84
N LEU A 37 -6.06 -5.72 13.57
CA LEU A 37 -5.78 -7.00 12.91
C LEU A 37 -4.30 -7.34 13.08
N LYS A 38 -4.02 -8.59 13.45
CA LYS A 38 -2.64 -9.10 13.56
C LYS A 38 -2.02 -9.41 12.21
N LYS A 39 -2.86 -9.72 11.21
CA LYS A 39 -2.43 -9.96 9.84
C LYS A 39 -2.09 -8.65 9.15
N HIS A 40 -1.02 -8.66 8.37
CA HIS A 40 -0.57 -7.51 7.59
C HIS A 40 -0.15 -8.01 6.20
N PRO A 41 -1.11 -8.16 5.27
CA PRO A 41 -0.80 -8.66 3.94
C PRO A 41 0.17 -7.69 3.23
N GLN A 42 1.08 -8.27 2.46
CA GLN A 42 2.19 -7.59 1.80
C GLN A 42 2.25 -8.04 0.35
N LEU A 43 2.45 -7.09 -0.55
CA LEU A 43 2.61 -7.34 -1.98
C LEU A 43 3.85 -6.62 -2.50
N TYR A 44 4.61 -7.32 -3.33
CA TYR A 44 5.74 -6.73 -4.06
C TYR A 44 5.27 -6.28 -5.42
N VAL A 45 5.59 -5.03 -5.77
CA VAL A 45 5.16 -4.40 -7.01
C VAL A 45 6.32 -3.66 -7.65
N SER A 46 6.28 -3.58 -8.98
CA SER A 46 7.20 -2.76 -9.78
C SER A 46 6.40 -1.63 -10.42
N ILE A 47 6.76 -0.40 -10.09
CA ILE A 47 6.17 0.82 -10.66
C ILE A 47 7.04 1.29 -11.81
N GLU A 48 6.42 1.51 -12.96
CA GLU A 48 7.06 2.15 -14.12
C GLU A 48 6.59 3.61 -14.23
N ALA A 49 7.40 4.45 -14.86
CA ALA A 49 7.09 5.88 -15.00
C ALA A 49 5.75 6.11 -15.70
N GLY A 50 4.86 6.85 -15.03
CA GLY A 50 3.54 7.22 -15.56
C GLY A 50 2.53 6.07 -15.63
N LYS A 51 2.83 4.90 -15.05
CA LYS A 51 1.89 3.77 -15.00
C LYS A 51 1.19 3.70 -13.64
N THR A 52 -0.08 3.33 -13.70
CA THR A 52 -0.87 2.96 -12.53
C THR A 52 -0.92 1.44 -12.44
N ILE A 53 -0.72 0.92 -11.23
CA ILE A 53 -0.93 -0.50 -10.93
C ILE A 53 -2.14 -0.62 -10.01
N VAL A 54 -2.88 -1.71 -10.16
CA VAL A 54 -3.97 -2.07 -9.26
C VAL A 54 -3.50 -3.25 -8.42
N VAL A 55 -3.69 -3.14 -7.10
CA VAL A 55 -3.38 -4.23 -6.17
C VAL A 55 -4.52 -4.38 -5.17
N ASP A 56 -4.83 -5.63 -4.86
CA ASP A 56 -5.89 -6.00 -3.93
C ASP A 56 -5.31 -6.70 -2.71
N PHE A 57 -5.81 -6.36 -1.53
CA PHE A 57 -5.40 -6.98 -0.27
C PHE A 57 -6.57 -7.76 0.32
N ASP A 58 -6.28 -8.99 0.73
CA ASP A 58 -7.23 -9.89 1.37
C ASP A 58 -6.68 -10.24 2.77
N TYR A 59 -7.52 -10.09 3.80
CA TYR A 59 -7.17 -10.39 5.18
C TYR A 59 -7.63 -11.78 5.63
N ASP A 60 -8.48 -12.44 4.86
CA ASP A 60 -9.02 -13.77 5.15
C ASP A 60 -8.01 -14.87 4.82
N LYS A 61 -7.12 -14.64 3.84
CA LYS A 61 -6.00 -15.54 3.51
C LYS A 61 -4.87 -15.57 4.54
#